data_AF-A0A843HB37-F1
#
_entry.id   AF-A0A843HB37-F1
#
_cell.length_a   1.000
_cell.length_b   1.000
_cell.length_c   1.000
_cell.angle_alpha   90.00
_cell.angle_beta   90.00
_cell.angle_gamma   90.00
#
_symmetry.space_group_name_H-M   'P 1'
#
loop_
_entity.id
_entity.type
_entity.pdbx_description
1 polymer ?
#
loop_
_entity_poly.entity_id
_entity_poly.type
_entity_poly.pdbx_seq_one_letter_code
_entity_poly.pdbx_strand_id
1 'polypeptide(L)'
;MANSEYNKARYEWYKAHKICTKCGVNEACKGRTLCLECRFIAIERTQKCQKKSGEAYKEYQRQYQRELRQYRKENGLCQQCGRPTQNGMVLCIEHNAKMRVKAENKRREQGIMPRWLMGKGEFCYFCGDKVENKGDKTCKACYERECKWAADMRQRIDYENHYWKGLNNVKFRKIRYKEANCG
;
A
#
# COMPACT_ATOMS: atom_id res chain seq x y z
N MET A 1 47.80 9.31 14.93
CA MET A 1 46.34 9.39 14.74
C MET A 1 46.03 8.96 13.32
N ALA A 2 45.16 7.96 13.13
CA ALA A 2 44.80 7.51 11.79
C ALA A 2 44.06 8.64 11.06
N ASN A 3 44.43 8.93 9.81
CA ASN A 3 43.83 9.99 8.99
C ASN A 3 42.28 9.90 8.93
N SER A 4 41.74 8.68 9.05
CA SER A 4 40.29 8.41 9.11
C SER A 4 39.60 9.03 10.32
N GLU A 5 40.20 8.91 11.52
CA GLU A 5 39.61 9.41 12.77
C GLU A 5 39.63 10.93 12.83
N TYR A 6 40.73 11.55 12.38
CA TYR A 6 40.86 13.00 12.27
C TYR A 6 39.79 13.62 11.36
N ASN A 7 39.55 13.01 10.19
CA ASN A 7 38.54 13.49 9.26
C ASN A 7 37.11 13.38 9.82
N LYS A 8 36.82 12.32 10.57
CA LYS A 8 35.54 12.14 11.25
C LYS A 8 35.34 13.19 12.34
N ALA A 9 36.32 13.40 13.21
CA ALA A 9 36.29 14.40 14.27
C ALA A 9 36.09 15.81 13.70
N ARG A 10 36.82 16.15 12.61
CA ARG A 10 36.68 17.43 11.90
C ARG A 10 35.28 17.64 11.31
N TYR A 11 34.70 16.61 10.72
CA TYR A 11 33.33 16.65 10.17
C TYR A 11 32.29 16.90 11.28
N GLU A 12 32.40 16.17 12.40
CA GLU A 12 31.51 16.32 13.55
C GLU A 12 31.62 17.71 14.17
N TRP A 13 32.85 18.23 14.28
CA TRP A 13 33.11 19.58 14.76
C TRP A 13 32.43 20.64 13.88
N TYR A 14 32.61 20.61 12.54
CA TYR A 14 31.95 21.56 11.64
C TYR A 14 30.42 21.45 11.69
N LYS A 15 29.88 20.22 11.77
CA LYS A 15 28.42 19.99 11.86
C LYS A 15 27.83 20.55 13.16
N ALA A 16 28.54 20.45 14.28
CA ALA A 16 28.12 21.01 15.56
C ALA A 16 28.10 22.54 15.52
N HIS A 17 29.13 23.16 14.96
CA HIS A 17 29.30 24.61 14.87
C HIS A 17 28.55 25.28 13.72
N LYS A 18 27.72 24.52 12.98
CA LYS A 18 26.96 25.02 11.81
C LYS A 18 27.85 25.61 10.72
N ILE A 19 29.04 25.06 10.55
CA ILE A 19 29.99 25.44 9.50
C ILE A 19 29.87 24.42 8.36
N CYS A 20 30.03 24.88 7.12
CA CYS A 20 30.03 24.01 5.95
C CYS A 20 31.13 22.95 6.08
N THR A 21 30.75 21.67 6.10
CA THR A 21 31.68 20.55 6.26
C THR A 21 32.60 20.33 5.06
N LYS A 22 32.37 21.05 3.96
CA LYS A 22 33.15 20.93 2.71
C LYS A 22 34.17 22.03 2.54
N CYS A 23 33.78 23.30 2.66
CA CYS A 23 34.71 24.42 2.55
C CYS A 23 35.29 24.84 3.90
N GLY A 24 34.61 24.60 5.02
CA GLY A 24 35.06 25.01 6.36
C GLY A 24 35.05 26.52 6.61
N VAL A 25 34.58 27.32 5.64
CA VAL A 25 34.60 28.79 5.68
C VAL A 25 33.20 29.36 5.92
N ASN A 26 32.25 29.00 5.06
CA ASN A 26 30.89 29.54 5.10
C ASN A 26 30.00 28.78 6.09
N GLU A 27 29.00 29.46 6.63
CA GLU A 27 27.97 28.84 7.45
C GLU A 27 27.15 27.81 6.64
N ALA A 28 26.77 26.73 7.33
CA ALA A 28 25.89 25.71 6.78
C ALA A 28 24.44 26.19 6.81
N CYS A 29 23.67 25.83 5.78
CA CYS A 29 22.25 26.17 5.73
C CYS A 29 21.50 25.52 6.90
N LYS A 30 20.42 26.15 7.38
CA LYS A 30 19.59 25.62 8.48
C LYS A 30 19.21 24.15 8.25
N GLY A 31 19.57 23.29 9.20
CA GLY A 31 19.31 21.84 9.14
C GLY A 31 20.16 21.06 8.14
N ARG A 32 21.22 21.66 7.58
CA ARG A 32 22.13 21.04 6.60
C ARG A 32 23.58 21.13 7.07
N THR A 33 24.47 20.46 6.34
CA THR A 33 25.92 20.42 6.62
C THR A 33 26.75 21.20 5.59
N LEU A 34 26.13 21.72 4.54
CA LEU A 34 26.80 22.47 3.48
C LEU A 34 26.25 23.90 3.40
N CYS A 35 27.10 24.85 3.00
CA CYS A 35 26.68 26.18 2.59
C CYS A 35 25.94 26.12 1.24
N LEU A 36 25.26 27.21 0.87
CA LEU A 36 24.46 27.31 -0.36
C LEU A 36 25.30 26.99 -1.61
N GLU A 37 26.48 27.57 -1.72
CA GLU A 37 27.37 27.40 -2.88
C GLU A 37 27.88 25.96 -3.00
N CYS A 38 28.41 25.39 -1.91
CA CYS A 38 28.87 24.00 -1.91
C CYS A 38 27.74 23.02 -2.22
N ARG A 39 26.49 23.37 -1.87
CA ARG A 39 25.30 22.61 -2.19
C ARG A 39 24.95 22.71 -3.68
N PHE A 40 24.98 23.90 -4.29
CA PHE A 40 24.77 24.04 -5.73
C PHE A 40 25.81 23.24 -6.52
N ILE A 41 27.08 23.32 -6.16
CA ILE A 41 28.15 22.52 -6.77
C ILE A 41 27.88 21.01 -6.63
N ALA A 42 27.38 20.56 -5.47
CA ALA A 42 27.05 19.14 -5.27
C ALA A 42 25.85 18.70 -6.12
N ILE A 43 24.83 19.55 -6.26
CA ILE A 43 23.67 19.31 -7.12
C ILE A 43 24.12 19.22 -8.58
N GLU A 44 24.90 20.17 -9.08
CA GLU A 44 25.41 20.16 -10.45
C GLU A 44 26.25 18.93 -10.75
N ARG A 45 27.13 18.52 -9.83
CA ARG A 45 27.92 17.28 -9.98
C ARG A 45 27.01 16.06 -10.09
N THR A 46 26.01 15.97 -9.23
CA THR A 46 25.03 14.88 -9.25
C THR A 46 24.26 14.85 -10.58
N GLN A 47 23.79 16.01 -11.05
CA GLN A 47 23.10 16.12 -12.33
C GLN A 47 24.02 15.77 -13.51
N LYS A 48 25.28 16.20 -13.51
CA LYS A 48 26.28 15.84 -14.52
C LYS A 48 26.52 14.33 -14.53
N CYS A 49 26.65 13.69 -13.37
CA CYS A 49 26.78 12.24 -13.26
C CYS A 49 25.51 11.51 -13.76
N GLN A 50 24.31 12.01 -13.47
CA GLN A 50 23.05 11.45 -13.97
C GLN A 50 22.84 11.64 -15.48
N LYS A 51 23.34 12.76 -16.05
CA LYS A 51 23.34 13.00 -17.50
C LYS A 51 24.38 12.14 -18.21
N LYS A 52 25.56 11.95 -17.60
CA LYS A 52 26.64 11.07 -18.10
C LYS A 52 26.34 9.59 -17.91
N SER A 53 25.43 9.23 -17.01
CA SER A 53 24.96 7.84 -16.92
C SER A 53 24.17 7.52 -18.19
N GLY A 54 24.81 6.75 -19.07
CA GLY A 54 24.20 6.30 -20.31
C GLY A 54 22.93 5.48 -20.04
N GLU A 55 22.11 5.35 -21.07
CA GLU A 55 20.87 4.56 -21.00
C GLU A 55 21.13 3.12 -20.53
N ALA A 56 22.26 2.54 -20.95
CA ALA A 56 22.74 1.24 -20.47
C ALA A 56 22.90 1.15 -18.94
N TYR A 57 23.42 2.19 -18.29
CA TYR A 57 23.56 2.21 -16.82
C TYR A 57 22.20 2.33 -16.13
N LYS A 58 21.28 3.12 -16.70
CA LYS A 58 19.92 3.25 -16.18
C LYS A 58 19.15 1.93 -16.30
N GLU A 59 19.33 1.22 -17.41
CA GLU A 59 18.71 -0.09 -17.61
C GLU A 59 19.31 -1.14 -16.68
N TYR A 60 20.64 -1.19 -16.53
CA TYR A 60 21.30 -2.03 -15.52
C TYR A 60 20.74 -1.78 -14.11
N GLN A 61 20.60 -0.51 -13.70
CA GLN A 61 20.00 -0.16 -12.41
C GLN A 61 18.55 -0.64 -12.29
N ARG A 62 17.75 -0.52 -13.35
CA ARG A 62 16.36 -1.03 -13.35
C ARG A 62 16.32 -2.55 -13.22
N GLN A 63 17.18 -3.26 -13.93
CA GLN A 63 17.31 -4.72 -13.85
C GLN A 63 17.71 -5.16 -12.45
N TYR A 64 18.80 -4.58 -11.91
CA TYR A 64 19.24 -4.84 -10.54
C TYR A 64 18.13 -4.62 -9.51
N GLN A 65 17.35 -3.53 -9.63
CA GLN A 65 16.23 -3.27 -8.72
C GLN A 65 15.06 -4.25 -8.91
N ARG A 66 14.84 -4.79 -10.11
CA ARG A 66 13.85 -5.86 -10.35
C ARG A 66 14.30 -7.16 -9.70
N GLU A 67 15.55 -7.57 -9.92
CA GLU A 67 16.16 -8.77 -9.34
C GLU A 67 16.15 -8.70 -7.82
N LEU A 68 16.57 -7.56 -7.25
CA LEU A 68 16.56 -7.36 -5.80
C LEU A 68 15.16 -7.48 -5.20
N ARG A 69 14.12 -6.97 -5.89
CA ARG A 69 12.72 -7.13 -5.44
C ARG A 69 12.25 -8.57 -5.51
N GLN A 70 12.68 -9.31 -6.54
CA GLN A 70 12.33 -10.72 -6.73
C GLN A 70 13.02 -11.59 -5.66
N TYR A 71 14.33 -11.44 -5.50
CA TYR A 71 15.10 -12.08 -4.43
C TYR A 71 14.48 -11.83 -3.06
N ARG A 72 14.13 -10.57 -2.74
CA ARG A 72 13.48 -10.24 -1.48
C ARG A 72 12.14 -10.96 -1.32
N LYS A 73 11.32 -11.02 -2.37
CA LYS A 73 10.03 -11.72 -2.32
C LYS A 73 10.19 -13.22 -2.06
N GLU A 74 11.14 -13.86 -2.72
CA GLU A 74 11.44 -15.29 -2.59
C GLU A 74 11.98 -15.64 -1.20
N ASN A 75 12.76 -14.75 -0.59
CA ASN A 75 13.34 -14.93 0.74
C ASN A 75 12.45 -14.40 1.87
N GLY A 76 11.19 -14.02 1.60
CA GLY A 76 10.28 -13.50 2.62
C GLY A 76 10.76 -12.18 3.23
N LEU A 77 11.44 -11.34 2.46
CA LEU A 77 11.94 -10.03 2.85
C LEU A 77 11.10 -8.90 2.22
N CYS A 78 11.00 -7.79 2.95
CA CYS A 78 10.26 -6.63 2.53
C CYS A 78 10.92 -6.00 1.31
N GLN A 79 10.18 -5.82 0.22
CA GLN A 79 10.70 -5.23 -1.02
C GLN A 79 11.22 -3.79 -0.84
N GLN A 80 10.77 -3.05 0.17
CA GLN A 80 11.20 -1.68 0.47
C GLN A 80 12.48 -1.63 1.31
N CYS A 81 12.49 -2.27 2.49
CA CYS A 81 13.57 -2.14 3.46
C CYS A 81 14.40 -3.40 3.71
N GLY A 82 14.02 -4.55 3.15
CA GLY A 82 14.75 -5.81 3.31
C GLY A 82 14.57 -6.52 4.65
N ARG A 83 13.73 -6.01 5.57
CA ARG A 83 13.38 -6.72 6.82
C ARG A 83 12.47 -7.92 6.55
N PRO A 84 12.50 -8.97 7.37
CA PRO A 84 11.60 -10.12 7.20
C PRO A 84 10.13 -9.70 7.21
N THR A 85 9.33 -10.33 6.36
CA THR A 85 7.89 -10.14 6.30
C THR A 85 7.19 -11.17 7.17
N GLN A 86 5.96 -10.87 7.55
CA GLN A 86 5.11 -11.77 8.32
C GLN A 86 3.96 -12.24 7.42
N ASN A 87 3.53 -13.49 7.61
CA ASN A 87 2.34 -14.06 6.97
C ASN A 87 2.35 -14.01 5.43
N GLY A 88 3.50 -14.27 4.80
CA GLY A 88 3.62 -14.32 3.34
C GLY A 88 3.40 -12.98 2.62
N MET A 89 3.41 -11.85 3.36
CA MET A 89 3.26 -10.53 2.77
C MET A 89 4.54 -10.10 2.01
N VAL A 90 4.36 -9.22 1.02
CA VAL A 90 5.48 -8.66 0.21
C VAL A 90 6.21 -7.50 0.94
N LEU A 91 5.54 -6.89 1.92
CA LEU A 91 6.05 -5.77 2.71
C LEU A 91 6.03 -6.12 4.20
N CYS A 92 6.93 -5.51 4.97
CA CYS A 92 6.85 -5.56 6.43
C CYS A 92 5.61 -4.78 6.91
N ILE A 93 5.20 -5.02 8.16
CA ILE A 93 4.00 -4.41 8.76
C ILE A 93 4.01 -2.88 8.62
N GLU A 94 5.14 -2.23 8.91
CA GLU A 94 5.26 -0.78 8.84
C GLU A 94 5.05 -0.24 7.42
N HIS A 95 5.71 -0.82 6.42
CA HIS A 95 5.56 -0.38 5.03
C HIS A 95 4.17 -0.71 4.50
N ASN A 96 3.60 -1.84 4.89
CA ASN A 96 2.23 -2.21 4.53
C ASN A 96 1.22 -1.20 5.11
N ALA A 97 1.36 -0.83 6.38
CA ALA A 97 0.51 0.19 7.01
C ALA A 97 0.64 1.55 6.30
N LYS A 98 1.86 1.99 5.96
CA LYS A 98 2.08 3.21 5.17
C LYS A 98 1.41 3.16 3.80
N MET A 99 1.48 2.01 3.11
CA MET A 99 0.82 1.84 1.81
C MET A 99 -0.71 1.89 1.94
N ARG A 100 -1.28 1.35 3.02
CA ARG A 100 -2.72 1.43 3.30
C ARG A 100 -3.18 2.87 3.50
N VAL A 101 -2.46 3.65 4.32
CA VAL A 101 -2.77 5.08 4.54
C VAL A 101 -2.67 5.86 3.23
N LYS A 102 -1.63 5.62 2.42
CA LYS A 102 -1.47 6.28 1.12
C LYS A 102 -2.62 5.93 0.15
N ALA A 103 -3.02 4.66 0.11
CA ALA A 103 -4.14 4.23 -0.71
C ALA A 103 -5.47 4.86 -0.25
N GLU A 104 -5.69 4.99 1.07
CA GLU A 104 -6.85 5.66 1.62
C GLU A 104 -6.87 7.16 1.28
N ASN A 105 -5.75 7.86 1.44
CA ASN A 105 -5.65 9.28 1.08
C ASN A 105 -5.96 9.50 -0.41
N LYS A 106 -5.41 8.66 -1.29
CA LYS A 106 -5.71 8.73 -2.72
C LYS A 106 -7.21 8.51 -3.02
N ARG A 107 -7.87 7.61 -2.29
CA ARG A 107 -9.33 7.41 -2.41
C ARG A 107 -10.09 8.66 -1.99
N ARG A 108 -9.68 9.29 -0.88
CA ARG A 108 -10.29 10.55 -0.41
C ARG A 108 -10.09 11.69 -1.41
N GLU A 109 -8.90 11.82 -2.01
CA GLU A 109 -8.61 12.79 -3.09
C GLU A 109 -9.51 12.56 -4.32
N GLN A 110 -9.86 11.31 -4.61
CA GLN A 110 -10.79 10.95 -5.69
C GLN A 110 -12.27 11.15 -5.31
N GLY A 111 -12.57 11.70 -4.12
CA GLY A 111 -13.94 11.86 -3.62
C GLY A 111 -14.59 10.55 -3.19
N ILE A 112 -13.84 9.45 -3.10
CA ILE A 112 -14.36 8.16 -2.64
C ILE A 112 -14.48 8.20 -1.12
N MET A 113 -15.72 8.15 -0.64
CA MET A 113 -16.04 8.18 0.77
C MET A 113 -15.44 6.97 1.52
N PRO A 114 -14.80 7.18 2.69
CA PRO A 114 -14.29 6.11 3.53
C PRO A 114 -15.35 5.05 3.90
N ARG A 115 -14.97 3.76 3.81
CA ARG A 115 -15.90 2.64 4.04
C ARG A 115 -16.54 2.64 5.44
N TRP A 116 -15.84 3.14 6.45
CA TRP A 116 -16.37 3.23 7.82
C TRP A 116 -17.48 4.27 7.99
N LEU A 117 -17.56 5.28 7.11
CA LEU A 117 -18.69 6.23 7.05
C LEU A 117 -19.96 5.58 6.49
N MET A 118 -19.82 4.53 5.68
CA MET A 118 -20.96 3.79 5.09
C MET A 118 -21.62 2.80 6.08
N GLY A 119 -21.05 2.60 7.27
CA GLY A 119 -21.52 1.57 8.22
C GLY A 119 -22.65 2.00 9.16
N LYS A 120 -22.85 3.31 9.35
CA LYS A 120 -23.81 3.85 10.33
C LYS A 120 -25.22 4.09 9.78
N GLY A 121 -25.45 3.80 8.49
CA GLY A 121 -26.73 4.06 7.84
C GLY A 121 -27.05 5.54 7.68
N GLU A 122 -26.02 6.40 7.64
CA GLU A 122 -26.14 7.84 7.35
C GLU A 122 -25.98 8.13 5.85
N PHE A 123 -25.18 7.32 5.15
CA PHE A 123 -24.87 7.46 3.72
C PHE A 123 -25.13 6.15 2.99
N CYS A 124 -25.66 6.27 1.77
CA CYS A 124 -25.94 5.15 0.89
C CYS A 124 -24.63 4.50 0.44
N TYR A 125 -24.52 3.19 0.62
CA TYR A 125 -23.34 2.41 0.26
C TYR A 125 -22.97 2.48 -1.24
N PHE A 126 -23.95 2.70 -2.11
CA PHE A 126 -23.76 2.70 -3.57
C PHE A 126 -23.47 4.07 -4.17
N CYS A 127 -24.27 5.08 -3.83
CA CYS A 127 -24.13 6.42 -4.40
C CYS A 127 -23.47 7.44 -3.46
N GLY A 128 -23.40 7.16 -2.16
CA GLY A 128 -22.87 8.09 -1.16
C GLY A 128 -23.85 9.19 -0.72
N ASP A 129 -25.07 9.22 -1.26
CA ASP A 129 -26.11 10.18 -0.84
C ASP A 129 -26.59 9.90 0.59
N LYS A 130 -27.11 10.93 1.27
CA LYS A 130 -27.68 10.76 2.62
C LYS A 130 -28.87 9.79 2.57
N VAL A 131 -28.93 8.91 3.56
CA VAL A 131 -30.07 8.00 3.73
C VAL A 131 -31.16 8.71 4.53
N GLU A 132 -32.40 8.62 4.06
CA GLU A 132 -33.56 9.25 4.72
C GLU A 132 -33.89 8.57 6.06
N ASN A 133 -33.79 7.25 6.13
CA ASN A 133 -33.99 6.46 7.34
C ASN A 133 -32.66 6.12 8.01
N LYS A 134 -32.44 6.61 9.24
CA LYS A 134 -31.27 6.23 10.04
C LYS A 134 -31.30 4.73 10.32
N GLY A 135 -30.36 3.99 9.73
CA GLY A 135 -30.21 2.54 9.89
C GLY A 135 -30.21 1.76 8.56
N ASP A 136 -30.81 2.33 7.51
CA ASP A 136 -30.76 1.74 6.17
C ASP A 136 -29.38 1.98 5.55
N LYS A 137 -28.82 0.96 4.88
CA LYS A 137 -27.49 1.06 4.23
C LYS A 137 -27.56 1.69 2.84
N THR A 138 -28.75 1.91 2.31
CA THR A 138 -28.99 2.34 0.93
C THR A 138 -30.09 3.40 0.90
N CYS A 139 -29.97 4.36 -0.01
CA CYS A 139 -31.08 5.29 -0.29
C CYS A 139 -32.21 4.55 -1.02
N LYS A 140 -33.42 5.10 -0.97
CA LYS A 140 -34.61 4.51 -1.59
C LYS A 140 -34.39 4.13 -3.07
N ALA A 141 -33.78 5.01 -3.85
CA ALA A 141 -33.50 4.77 -5.27
C ALA A 141 -32.51 3.61 -5.51
N CYS A 142 -31.51 3.44 -4.64
CA CYS A 142 -30.60 2.31 -4.72
C CYS A 142 -31.26 1.02 -4.24
N TYR A 143 -32.06 1.08 -3.17
CA TYR A 143 -32.82 -0.06 -2.66
C TYR A 143 -33.78 -0.63 -3.72
N GLU A 144 -34.59 0.23 -4.36
CA GLU A 144 -35.54 -0.19 -5.40
C GLU A 144 -34.81 -0.82 -6.61
N ARG A 145 -33.65 -0.26 -6.98
CA ARG A 145 -32.81 -0.82 -8.05
C ARG A 145 -32.28 -2.20 -7.69
N GLU A 146 -31.79 -2.37 -6.45
CA GLU A 146 -31.34 -3.67 -5.95
C GLU A 146 -32.47 -4.69 -5.91
N CYS A 147 -33.68 -4.29 -5.48
CA CYS A 147 -34.84 -5.18 -5.51
C CYS A 147 -35.15 -5.67 -6.93
N LYS A 148 -35.10 -4.78 -7.93
CA LYS A 148 -35.29 -5.15 -9.34
C LYS A 148 -34.19 -6.11 -9.83
N TRP A 149 -32.93 -5.81 -9.52
CA TRP A 149 -31.81 -6.68 -9.86
C TRP A 149 -31.89 -8.05 -9.18
N ALA A 150 -32.28 -8.10 -7.91
CA ALA A 150 -32.45 -9.35 -7.18
C ALA A 150 -33.60 -10.18 -7.77
N ALA A 151 -34.70 -9.54 -8.18
CA ALA A 151 -35.82 -10.23 -8.84
C ALA A 151 -35.40 -10.81 -10.21
N ASP A 152 -34.70 -10.03 -11.03
CA ASP A 152 -34.16 -10.48 -12.33
C ASP A 152 -33.14 -11.61 -12.15
N MET A 153 -32.21 -11.49 -11.21
CA MET A 153 -31.25 -12.55 -10.88
C MET A 153 -31.96 -13.84 -10.47
N ARG A 154 -33.03 -13.75 -9.67
CA ARG A 154 -33.83 -14.93 -9.28
C ARG A 154 -34.45 -15.63 -10.48
N GLN A 155 -34.83 -14.92 -11.54
CA GLN A 155 -35.39 -15.53 -12.75
C GLN A 155 -34.33 -16.23 -13.61
N ARG A 156 -33.09 -15.74 -13.58
CA ARG A 156 -31.96 -16.30 -14.36
C ARG A 156 -31.32 -17.51 -13.70
N ILE A 157 -31.57 -17.73 -12.41
CA ILE A 157 -31.06 -18.88 -11.69
C ILE A 157 -31.86 -20.11 -12.10
N ASP A 158 -31.20 -21.05 -12.77
CA ASP A 158 -31.70 -22.40 -12.96
C ASP A 158 -31.68 -23.13 -11.61
N TYR A 159 -32.80 -23.07 -10.88
CA TYR A 159 -32.94 -23.76 -9.60
C TYR A 159 -32.94 -25.28 -9.74
N GLU A 160 -33.17 -25.85 -10.91
CA GLU A 160 -33.17 -27.28 -11.14
C GLU A 160 -31.74 -27.83 -11.14
N ASN A 161 -30.83 -27.16 -11.85
CA ASN A 161 -29.44 -27.61 -12.00
C ASN A 161 -28.43 -26.83 -11.14
N HIS A 162 -28.87 -25.94 -10.24
CA HIS A 162 -27.95 -25.15 -9.40
C HIS A 162 -27.13 -26.06 -8.46
N TYR A 163 -25.81 -25.81 -8.37
CA TYR A 163 -24.84 -26.66 -7.65
C TYR A 163 -25.22 -26.97 -6.17
N TRP A 164 -25.91 -26.05 -5.50
CA TRP A 164 -26.37 -26.24 -4.11
C TRP A 164 -27.47 -27.32 -3.94
N LYS A 165 -28.22 -27.69 -5.00
CA LYS A 165 -29.20 -28.78 -4.93
C LYS A 165 -28.49 -30.13 -4.89
N GLY A 166 -27.42 -30.31 -5.66
CA GLY A 166 -26.54 -31.48 -5.57
C GLY A 166 -25.93 -31.63 -4.18
N LEU A 167 -25.48 -30.53 -3.57
CA LEU A 167 -24.97 -30.50 -2.20
C LEU A 167 -26.05 -30.78 -1.15
N ASN A 168 -27.28 -30.28 -1.35
CA ASN A 168 -28.42 -30.58 -0.48
C ASN A 168 -28.81 -32.06 -0.55
N ASN A 169 -28.84 -32.67 -1.73
CA ASN A 169 -29.10 -34.10 -1.87
C ASN A 169 -28.06 -34.94 -1.11
N VAL A 170 -26.78 -34.53 -1.12
CA VAL A 170 -25.74 -35.20 -0.33
C VAL A 170 -25.94 -34.97 1.18
N LYS A 171 -26.33 -33.77 1.61
CA LYS A 171 -26.55 -33.42 3.03
C LYS A 171 -27.77 -34.12 3.61
N PHE A 172 -28.93 -34.07 2.93
CA PHE A 172 -30.17 -34.70 3.39
C PHE A 172 -30.15 -36.23 3.23
N ARG A 173 -29.43 -36.78 2.25
CA ARG A 173 -29.17 -38.23 2.17
C ARG A 173 -28.34 -38.73 3.35
N LYS A 174 -27.37 -37.95 3.85
CA LYS A 174 -26.60 -38.28 5.06
C LYS A 174 -27.44 -38.23 6.35
N ILE A 175 -28.45 -37.36 6.42
CA ILE A 175 -29.37 -37.28 7.57
C ILE A 175 -30.30 -38.50 7.59
N ARG A 176 -30.93 -38.83 6.46
CA ARG A 176 -31.79 -40.03 6.32
C ARG A 176 -31.04 -41.34 6.59
N TYR A 177 -29.75 -41.41 6.21
CA TYR A 177 -28.91 -42.58 6.49
C TYR A 177 -28.53 -42.71 7.97
N LYS A 178 -28.44 -41.60 8.71
CA LYS A 178 -28.24 -41.62 10.18
C LYS A 178 -29.51 -42.04 10.91
N GLU A 179 -30.67 -41.54 10.49
CA GLU A 179 -31.96 -41.90 11.07
C GLU A 179 -32.30 -43.39 10.83
N ALA A 180 -31.88 -43.96 9.69
CA ALA A 180 -32.10 -45.37 9.38
C ALA A 180 -31.10 -46.35 10.05
N ASN A 181 -29.96 -45.88 10.58
CA ASN A 181 -28.91 -46.72 11.18
C ASN A 181 -28.64 -46.40 12.66
N CYS A 182 -29.54 -45.65 13.31
CA CYS A 182 -29.53 -45.37 14.75
C CYS A 182 -30.89 -45.74 15.38
N GLY A 183 -31.43 -46.90 14.97
CA GLY A 183 -32.48 -47.64 15.67
C GLY A 183 -31.87 -48.87 16.35
#